data_AF-A0A0A6CX50-F1
#
_entry.id   AF-A0A0A6CX50-F1
#
_cell.length_a   1.000
_cell.length_b   1.000
_cell.length_c   1.000
_cell.angle_alpha   90.00
_cell.angle_beta   90.00
_cell.angle_gamma   90.00
#
_symmetry.space_group_name_H-M   'P 1'
#
loop_
_entity.id
_entity.type
_entity.pdbx_description
1 polymer ?
#
loop_
_entity_poly.entity_id
_entity_poly.type
_entity_poly.pdbx_seq_one_letter_code
_entity_poly.pdbx_strand_id
1 'polypeptide(L)'
;MRPLILLSACFLASACGVGASAPTVIDGSSAATFDQTLRAAKADLGPKDRLKFEAALSEFKARTFAKANSRQEYQRLLRKGLDGLTAPRVVDQFNQDVDRVGGQAADAVFEAKRALNRK
;
A
#
# COMPACT_ATOMS: atom_id res chain seq x y z
N MET A 1 50.56 -1.34 36.27
CA MET A 1 50.82 -1.26 34.82
C MET A 1 50.51 -2.63 34.26
N ARG A 2 49.63 -2.94 33.31
CA ARG A 2 48.72 -2.26 32.38
C ARG A 2 47.75 -3.39 31.95
N PRO A 3 46.44 -3.13 31.75
CA PRO A 3 45.45 -4.19 31.57
C PRO A 3 45.50 -4.82 30.18
N LEU A 4 45.38 -6.15 30.14
CA LEU A 4 45.15 -6.94 28.94
C LEU A 4 43.64 -6.87 28.62
N ILE A 5 43.25 -6.09 27.61
CA ILE A 5 41.90 -6.16 27.03
C ILE A 5 42.03 -6.30 25.52
N LEU A 6 42.07 -7.56 25.09
CA LEU A 6 41.75 -7.99 23.74
C LEU A 6 40.21 -8.04 23.63
N LEU A 7 39.60 -7.04 23.02
CA LEU A 7 38.19 -7.09 22.58
C LEU A 7 38.14 -6.65 21.11
N SER A 8 38.51 -7.57 20.24
CA SER A 8 38.09 -7.59 18.84
C SER A 8 37.32 -8.89 18.62
N ALA A 9 36.02 -8.83 18.90
CA ALA A 9 35.04 -9.81 18.42
C ALA A 9 33.99 -8.99 17.67
N CYS A 10 34.24 -8.75 16.39
CA CYS A 10 33.62 -9.54 15.32
C CYS A 10 32.11 -9.31 15.26
N PHE A 11 31.75 -8.20 14.62
CA PHE A 11 30.56 -8.08 13.79
C PHE A 11 30.44 -9.32 12.90
N LEU A 12 29.60 -10.28 13.29
CA LEU A 12 29.14 -11.30 12.36
C LEU A 12 27.62 -11.43 12.41
N ALA A 13 27.06 -11.03 11.28
CA ALA A 13 26.03 -11.74 10.55
C ALA A 13 24.62 -11.74 11.17
N SER A 14 23.91 -10.62 10.98
CA SER A 14 22.50 -10.65 10.62
C SER A 14 22.34 -11.35 9.26
N ALA A 15 22.42 -12.68 9.27
CA ALA A 15 22.03 -13.53 8.16
C ALA A 15 20.55 -13.93 8.34
N CYS A 16 19.65 -13.01 7.97
CA CYS A 16 18.25 -13.34 7.74
C CYS A 16 17.91 -13.00 6.28
N GLY A 17 17.74 -14.02 5.45
CA GLY A 17 17.01 -13.93 4.18
C GLY A 17 17.85 -13.61 2.95
N VAL A 18 18.51 -14.63 2.40
CA VAL A 18 18.95 -14.65 1.00
C VAL A 18 17.71 -14.84 0.11
N GLY A 19 17.38 -13.87 -0.75
CA GLY A 19 16.62 -14.17 -1.99
C GLY A 19 15.44 -13.27 -2.40
N ALA A 20 14.99 -12.35 -1.56
CA ALA A 20 14.10 -11.26 -1.99
C ALA A 20 14.23 -10.13 -0.97
N SER A 21 14.71 -8.96 -1.39
CA SER A 21 14.59 -7.76 -0.56
C SER A 21 13.13 -7.64 -0.13
N ALA A 22 12.88 -7.62 1.18
CA ALA A 22 11.52 -7.51 1.68
C ALA A 22 10.82 -6.29 1.03
N PRO A 23 9.53 -6.37 0.68
CA PRO A 23 8.85 -5.28 0.00
C PRO A 23 8.98 -3.99 0.79
N THR A 24 9.29 -2.88 0.12
CA THR A 24 9.45 -1.59 0.76
C THR A 24 8.12 -1.18 1.41
N VAL A 25 8.22 -0.82 2.69
CA VAL A 25 7.10 -0.28 3.47
C VAL A 25 7.01 1.22 3.21
N ILE A 26 5.81 1.71 2.89
CA ILE A 26 5.51 3.13 2.73
C ILE A 26 5.51 3.78 4.12
N ASP A 27 6.31 4.82 4.29
CA ASP A 27 6.45 5.57 5.55
C ASP A 27 5.76 6.94 5.42
N GLY A 28 4.63 7.10 6.12
CA GLY A 28 3.82 8.32 6.13
C GLY A 28 4.24 9.37 7.16
N SER A 29 5.32 9.16 7.92
CA SER A 29 5.75 10.04 9.03
C SER A 29 6.08 11.47 8.59
N SER A 30 6.60 11.64 7.38
CA SER A 30 6.92 12.94 6.80
C SER A 30 6.61 12.98 5.30
N ALA A 31 6.52 14.19 4.71
CA ALA A 31 6.32 14.32 3.27
C ALA A 31 7.47 13.73 2.45
N ALA A 32 8.71 14.01 2.86
CA ALA A 32 9.90 13.57 2.15
C ALA A 32 10.05 12.04 2.22
N THR A 33 9.88 11.45 3.41
CA THR A 33 9.97 10.01 3.60
C THR A 33 8.86 9.27 2.85
N PHE A 34 7.65 9.83 2.86
CA PHE A 34 6.52 9.27 2.13
C PHE A 34 6.77 9.24 0.63
N ASP A 35 7.19 10.35 0.03
CA ASP A 35 7.45 10.41 -1.40
C ASP A 35 8.59 9.46 -1.81
N GLN A 36 9.62 9.34 -0.97
CA GLN A 36 10.75 8.44 -1.22
C GLN A 36 10.32 6.97 -1.12
N THR A 37 9.67 6.58 -0.03
CA THR A 37 9.28 5.18 0.22
C THR A 37 8.15 4.73 -0.69
N LEU A 38 7.21 5.61 -1.07
CA LEU A 38 6.18 5.32 -2.06
C LEU A 38 6.79 5.01 -3.44
N ARG A 39 7.80 5.78 -3.87
CA ARG A 39 8.52 5.51 -5.12
C ARG A 39 9.28 4.19 -5.08
N ALA A 40 9.95 3.91 -3.96
CA ALA A 40 10.66 2.65 -3.75
C ALA A 40 9.69 1.45 -3.74
N ALA A 41 8.58 1.53 -3.01
CA ALA A 41 7.55 0.49 -3.00
C ALA A 41 6.97 0.23 -4.39
N LYS A 42 6.79 1.27 -5.22
CA LYS A 42 6.37 1.12 -6.61
C LYS A 42 7.43 0.45 -7.49
N ALA A 43 8.71 0.70 -7.21
CA ALA A 43 9.82 0.10 -7.94
C ALA A 43 9.91 -1.41 -7.70
N ASP A 44 9.48 -1.88 -6.53
CA ASP A 44 9.43 -3.32 -6.17
C ASP A 44 8.39 -4.11 -7.00
N LEU A 45 7.46 -3.43 -7.69
CA LEU A 45 6.43 -4.07 -8.50
C LEU A 45 6.89 -4.35 -9.94
N GLY A 46 6.51 -5.54 -10.44
CA GLY A 46 6.57 -5.87 -11.86
C GLY A 46 5.60 -5.03 -12.71
N PRO A 47 5.74 -5.02 -14.05
CA PRO A 47 4.97 -4.13 -14.93
C PRO A 47 3.45 -4.25 -14.78
N LYS A 48 2.93 -5.47 -14.64
CA LYS A 48 1.49 -5.73 -14.50
C LYS A 48 0.93 -5.16 -13.19
N ASP A 49 1.59 -5.44 -12.07
CA ASP A 49 1.12 -5.00 -10.76
C ASP A 49 1.34 -3.50 -10.54
N ARG A 50 2.32 -2.91 -11.23
CA ARG A 50 2.53 -1.46 -11.23
C ARG A 50 1.34 -0.70 -11.80
N LEU A 51 0.73 -1.17 -12.88
CA LEU A 51 -0.49 -0.56 -13.43
C LEU A 51 -1.66 -0.65 -12.46
N LYS A 52 -1.83 -1.80 -11.80
CA LYS A 52 -2.85 -1.98 -10.77
C LYS A 52 -2.61 -1.07 -9.57
N PHE A 53 -1.35 -0.93 -9.14
CA PHE A 53 -0.98 -0.06 -8.04
C PHE A 53 -1.28 1.41 -8.35
N GLU A 54 -1.00 1.87 -9.57
CA GLU A 54 -1.35 3.24 -9.99
C GLU A 54 -2.87 3.46 -10.02
N ALA A 55 -3.64 2.48 -10.48
CA ALA A 55 -5.10 2.53 -10.43
C ALA A 55 -5.61 2.59 -8.97
N ALA A 56 -5.08 1.73 -8.10
CA ALA A 56 -5.40 1.71 -6.67
C ALA A 56 -5.05 3.05 -6.00
N LEU A 57 -3.87 3.60 -6.29
CA LEU A 57 -3.42 4.87 -5.74
C LEU A 57 -4.27 6.03 -6.23
N SER A 58 -4.72 6.01 -7.50
CA SER A 58 -5.62 7.02 -8.07
C SER A 58 -7.00 7.00 -7.38
N GLU A 59 -7.58 5.82 -7.21
CA GLU A 59 -8.84 5.63 -6.48
C GLU A 59 -8.73 6.13 -5.04
N PHE A 60 -7.64 5.75 -4.36
CA PHE A 60 -7.39 6.13 -2.98
C PHE A 60 -7.25 7.65 -2.84
N LYS A 61 -6.54 8.30 -3.76
CA LYS A 61 -6.41 9.76 -3.83
C LYS A 61 -7.77 10.42 -4.04
N ALA A 62 -8.60 9.92 -4.97
CA ALA A 62 -9.92 10.48 -5.24
C ALA A 62 -10.84 10.40 -4.00
N ARG A 63 -10.86 9.25 -3.32
CA ARG A 63 -11.64 9.08 -2.07
C ARG A 63 -11.12 9.92 -0.93
N THR A 64 -9.81 10.06 -0.82
CA THR A 64 -9.19 10.90 0.21
C THR A 64 -9.50 12.38 -0.07
N PHE A 65 -9.46 12.80 -1.32
CA PHE A 65 -9.84 14.15 -1.74
C PHE A 65 -11.30 14.46 -1.39
N ALA A 66 -12.23 13.55 -1.68
CA ALA A 66 -13.64 13.71 -1.34
C ALA A 66 -13.90 13.83 0.18
N LYS A 67 -12.99 13.33 1.02
CA LYS A 67 -13.10 13.38 2.50
C LYS A 67 -12.41 14.59 3.11
N ALA A 68 -11.50 15.24 2.40
CA ALA A 68 -10.65 16.28 2.96
C ALA A 68 -11.29 17.66 2.79
N ASN A 69 -11.22 18.49 3.83
CA ASN A 69 -11.75 19.86 3.78
C ASN A 69 -10.68 20.90 3.39
N SER A 70 -9.42 20.47 3.27
CA SER A 70 -8.30 21.33 2.86
C SER A 70 -7.17 20.52 2.24
N ARG A 71 -6.27 21.21 1.53
CA ARG A 71 -5.08 20.59 0.94
C ARG A 71 -4.15 19.96 1.98
N GLN A 72 -3.96 20.62 3.12
CA GLN A 72 -3.11 20.11 4.20
C GLN A 72 -3.71 18.85 4.83
N GLU A 73 -5.03 18.85 5.03
CA GLU A 73 -5.75 17.67 5.50
C GLU A 73 -5.68 16.51 4.50
N TYR A 74 -5.89 16.79 3.21
CA TYR A 74 -5.75 15.80 2.14
C TYR A 74 -4.38 15.12 2.18
N GLN A 75 -3.28 15.89 2.25
CA GLN A 75 -1.94 15.33 2.31
C GLN A 75 -1.71 14.49 3.57
N ARG A 76 -2.21 14.94 4.72
CA ARG A 76 -2.13 14.20 5.99
C ARG A 76 -2.87 12.87 5.92
N LEU A 77 -4.10 12.87 5.38
CA LEU A 77 -4.92 11.67 5.23
C LEU A 77 -4.30 10.70 4.22
N LEU A 78 -3.75 11.22 3.11
CA LEU A 78 -3.08 10.41 2.09
C LEU A 78 -1.89 9.65 2.67
N ARG A 79 -1.01 10.35 3.40
CA ARG A 79 0.14 9.73 4.08
C ARG A 79 -0.33 8.71 5.12
N LYS A 80 -1.22 9.12 6.02
CA LYS A 80 -1.70 8.27 7.11
C LYS A 80 -2.38 6.99 6.61
N GLY A 81 -3.13 7.06 5.52
CA GLY A 81 -3.84 5.88 5.02
C GLY A 81 -2.99 4.90 4.21
N LEU A 82 -1.79 5.31 3.80
CA LEU A 82 -0.82 4.45 3.11
C LEU A 82 0.37 4.05 3.99
N ASP A 83 0.52 4.71 5.14
CA ASP A 83 1.57 4.43 6.13
C ASP A 83 1.52 2.96 6.60
N GLY A 84 2.68 2.31 6.62
CA GLY A 84 2.83 0.91 7.01
C GLY A 84 2.41 -0.10 5.93
N LEU A 85 1.91 0.34 4.77
CA LEU A 85 1.54 -0.56 3.68
C LEU A 85 2.70 -0.81 2.73
N THR A 86 2.71 -1.99 2.11
CA THR A 86 3.59 -2.31 0.98
C THR A 86 2.81 -2.20 -0.32
N ALA A 87 3.49 -1.98 -1.45
CA ALA A 87 2.82 -1.85 -2.74
C ALA A 87 2.01 -3.10 -3.15
N PRO A 88 2.49 -4.35 -2.93
CA PRO A 88 1.68 -5.55 -3.14
C PRO A 88 0.41 -5.54 -2.30
N ARG A 89 0.49 -5.11 -1.03
CA ARG A 89 -0.68 -5.08 -0.14
C ARG A 89 -1.73 -4.07 -0.60
N VAL A 90 -1.32 -2.93 -1.15
CA VAL A 90 -2.22 -1.93 -1.75
C VAL A 90 -2.92 -2.53 -2.97
N VAL A 91 -2.21 -3.25 -3.83
CA VAL A 91 -2.78 -3.94 -5.00
C VAL A 91 -3.78 -5.01 -4.59
N ASP A 92 -3.47 -5.81 -3.58
CA ASP A 92 -4.35 -6.87 -3.08
C ASP A 92 -5.67 -6.30 -2.55
N GLN A 93 -5.58 -5.26 -1.73
CA GLN A 93 -6.76 -4.59 -1.19
C GLN A 93 -7.63 -4.01 -2.31
N PHE A 94 -7.01 -3.41 -3.32
CA PHE A 94 -7.74 -2.88 -4.47
C PHE A 94 -8.45 -3.96 -5.28
N ASN A 95 -7.81 -5.11 -5.53
CA ASN A 95 -8.47 -6.23 -6.21
C ASN A 95 -9.70 -6.71 -5.40
N GLN A 96 -9.56 -6.86 -4.08
CA GLN A 96 -10.67 -7.26 -3.21
C GLN A 96 -11.84 -6.27 -3.26
N ASP A 97 -11.54 -4.97 -3.27
CA ASP A 97 -12.57 -3.93 -3.37
C ASP A 97 -13.28 -3.93 -4.73
N VAL A 98 -12.53 -4.12 -5.82
CA VAL A 98 -13.10 -4.23 -7.18
C VAL A 98 -13.98 -5.48 -7.29
N ASP A 99 -13.51 -6.63 -6.81
CA ASP A 99 -14.27 -7.89 -6.87
C ASP A 99 -15.56 -7.79 -6.05
N ARG A 100 -15.49 -7.16 -4.86
CA ARG A 100 -16.66 -6.92 -4.01
C ARG A 100 -17.69 -6.01 -4.68
N VAL A 101 -17.25 -4.88 -5.26
CA VAL A 101 -18.15 -3.95 -5.95
C VAL A 101 -18.75 -4.60 -7.20
N GLY A 102 -17.96 -5.38 -7.95
CA GLY A 102 -18.43 -6.16 -9.09
C GLY A 102 -19.53 -7.16 -8.72
N GLY A 103 -19.33 -7.90 -7.62
CA GLY A 103 -20.35 -8.82 -7.10
C GLY A 103 -21.63 -8.11 -6.67
N GLN A 104 -21.52 -7.03 -5.89
CA GLN A 104 -22.68 -6.22 -5.47
C GLN A 104 -23.45 -5.64 -6.65
N ALA A 105 -22.74 -5.18 -7.70
CA ALA A 105 -23.37 -4.67 -8.90
C ALA A 105 -24.11 -5.77 -9.67
N ALA A 106 -23.52 -6.96 -9.79
CA ALA A 106 -24.18 -8.11 -10.41
C ALA A 106 -25.45 -8.51 -9.66
N ASP A 107 -25.38 -8.61 -8.34
CA ASP A 107 -26.53 -8.94 -7.49
C ASP A 107 -27.66 -7.93 -7.65
N ALA A 108 -27.35 -6.63 -7.65
CA ALA A 108 -28.33 -5.57 -7.85
C ALA A 108 -29.07 -5.68 -9.19
N VAL A 109 -28.37 -6.03 -10.28
CA VAL A 109 -28.98 -6.26 -11.59
C VAL A 109 -29.94 -7.46 -11.57
N PHE A 110 -29.53 -8.56 -10.93
CA PHE A 110 -30.41 -9.74 -10.81
C PHE A 110 -31.63 -9.47 -9.93
N GLU A 111 -31.48 -8.75 -8.81
CA GLU A 111 -32.62 -8.34 -7.98
C GLU A 111 -33.59 -7.44 -8.76
N ALA A 112 -33.07 -6.46 -9.50
CA ALA A 112 -33.90 -5.60 -10.35
C ALA A 112 -34.67 -6.42 -11.41
N LYS A 113 -34.00 -7.38 -12.05
CA LYS A 113 -34.64 -8.29 -13.03
C LYS A 113 -35.73 -9.15 -12.37
N ARG A 114 -35.50 -9.68 -11.17
CA ARG A 114 -36.52 -10.45 -10.42
C ARG A 114 -37.71 -9.57 -10.04
N ALA A 115 -37.48 -8.34 -9.61
CA ALA A 115 -38.55 -7.40 -9.26
C ALA A 115 -39.42 -7.04 -10.47
N LEU A 116 -38.83 -6.89 -11.66
CA LEU A 116 -39.55 -6.64 -12.90
C LEU A 116 -40.37 -7.86 -13.38
N ASN A 117 -39.84 -9.07 -13.22
CA ASN A 117 -40.52 -10.30 -13.65
C ASN A 117 -41.60 -10.82 -12.67
N ARG A 118 -41.72 -10.23 -11.48
CA ARG A 118 -42.78 -10.56 -10.50
C ARG A 118 -44.01 -9.62 -10.59
N LYS A 119 -43.97 -8.63 -11.47
CA LYS A 119 -45.14 -7.83 -11.86
C LYS A 119 -45.81 -8.44 -13.08
#